data_AF-A0A7X1E6T9-F1
#
_entry.id   AF-A0A7X1E6T9-F1
#
_cell.length_a   1.000
_cell.length_b   1.000
_cell.length_c   1.000
_cell.angle_alpha   90.00
_cell.angle_beta   90.00
_cell.angle_gamma   90.00
#
_symmetry.space_group_name_H-M   'P 1'
#
loop_
_entity.id
_entity.type
_entity.pdbx_description
1 polymer ?
#
loop_
_entity_poly.entity_id
_entity_poly.type
_entity_poly.pdbx_seq_one_letter_code
_entity_poly.pdbx_strand_id
1 'polypeptide(L)'
;MPTTANSTLNVIYIHTHDMGRYIAPYGFPVPTPNLQDFTRESTLFRQAYCCAPTCSPSRAALLTGQTAHESGMWGLAHLGFTLEHPERHLAAFLREKGFETVLCGIQHEFSDEAEKPYDFIYAEQ
;
A
#
# COMPACT_ATOMS: atom_id res chain seq x y z
N MET A 1 -24.75 18.59 -22.95
CA MET A 1 -24.81 17.90 -21.63
C MET A 1 -23.65 16.92 -21.58
N PRO A 2 -22.83 16.85 -20.53
CA PRO A 2 -21.80 15.84 -20.46
C PRO A 2 -22.45 14.50 -20.13
N THR A 3 -22.22 13.54 -21.01
CA THR A 3 -22.67 12.15 -20.92
C THR A 3 -22.06 11.49 -19.69
N THR A 4 -22.88 11.02 -18.76
CA THR A 4 -22.46 10.16 -17.64
C THR A 4 -22.01 8.81 -18.19
N ALA A 5 -20.73 8.70 -18.54
CA ALA A 5 -20.09 7.40 -18.62
C ALA A 5 -20.18 6.79 -17.22
N ASN A 6 -20.81 5.62 -17.11
CA ASN A 6 -20.81 4.83 -15.89
C ASN A 6 -19.40 4.25 -15.71
N SER A 7 -18.42 5.10 -15.38
CA SER A 7 -17.02 4.71 -15.23
C SER A 7 -16.85 4.10 -13.86
N THR A 8 -16.67 2.79 -13.80
CA THR A 8 -16.22 2.11 -12.60
C THR A 8 -14.88 2.72 -12.17
N LEU A 9 -14.79 3.16 -10.92
CA LEU A 9 -13.57 3.71 -10.35
C LEU A 9 -12.57 2.57 -10.13
N ASN A 10 -11.32 2.76 -10.55
CA ASN A 10 -10.23 1.85 -10.23
C ASN A 10 -9.24 2.56 -9.31
N VAL A 11 -8.67 1.81 -8.36
CA VAL A 11 -7.67 2.33 -7.41
C VAL A 11 -6.37 1.57 -7.62
N ILE A 12 -5.29 2.29 -7.92
CA ILE A 12 -3.94 1.73 -8.02
C ILE A 12 -3.12 2.24 -6.85
N TYR A 13 -2.65 1.32 -6.01
CA TYR A 13 -1.75 1.60 -4.91
C TYR A 13 -0.34 1.14 -5.28
N ILE A 14 0.59 2.09 -5.39
CA ILE A 14 2.01 1.82 -5.69
C ILE A 14 2.81 2.12 -4.43
N HIS A 15 3.57 1.13 -3.97
CA HIS A 15 4.41 1.24 -2.78
C HIS A 15 5.84 0.81 -3.08
N THR A 16 6.80 1.62 -2.65
CA THR A 16 8.24 1.34 -2.80
C THR A 16 8.83 0.92 -1.46
N HIS A 17 9.83 0.04 -1.47
CA HIS A 17 10.54 -0.40 -0.27
C HIS A 17 11.69 0.57 0.05
N ASP A 18 11.79 1.04 1.30
CA ASP A 18 12.86 1.89 1.84
C ASP A 18 13.19 3.17 1.04
N MET A 19 12.21 3.70 0.31
CA MET A 19 12.39 4.94 -0.45
C MET A 19 12.25 6.17 0.45
N GLY A 20 13.33 6.95 0.56
CA GLY A 20 13.31 8.26 1.19
C GLY A 20 12.88 9.38 0.23
N ARG A 21 12.95 10.64 0.70
CA ARG A 21 12.63 11.84 -0.09
C ARG A 21 13.77 12.32 -1.00
N TYR A 22 14.89 11.61 -1.09
CA TYR A 22 16.06 12.02 -1.88
C TYR A 22 15.88 11.69 -3.38
N ILE A 23 14.81 12.21 -4.01
CA ILE A 23 14.45 11.99 -5.43
C ILE A 23 13.97 13.28 -6.12
N ALA A 24 13.94 13.31 -7.46
CA ALA A 24 13.61 14.50 -8.25
C ALA A 24 12.28 15.20 -7.87
N PRO A 25 11.16 14.49 -7.65
CA PRO A 25 9.91 15.10 -7.17
C PRO A 25 10.05 15.96 -5.90
N TYR A 26 11.02 15.64 -5.04
CA TYR A 26 11.28 16.35 -3.79
C TYR A 26 12.43 17.38 -3.90
N GLY A 27 12.99 17.59 -5.10
CA GLY A 27 14.01 18.61 -5.38
C GLY A 27 15.46 18.11 -5.34
N PHE A 28 15.69 16.79 -5.30
CA PHE A 28 17.04 16.21 -5.29
C PHE A 28 17.48 15.73 -6.67
N PRO A 29 18.78 15.79 -7.02
CA PRO A 29 19.28 15.52 -8.36
C PRO A 29 19.41 14.01 -8.67
N VAL A 30 18.39 13.22 -8.33
CA VAL A 30 18.31 11.79 -8.68
C VAL A 30 17.31 11.63 -9.82
N PRO A 31 17.74 11.20 -11.03
CA PRO A 31 16.86 11.10 -12.19
C PRO A 31 15.74 10.08 -12.00
N THR A 32 14.49 10.57 -11.88
CA THR A 32 13.27 9.73 -11.84
C THR A 32 12.20 10.33 -12.77
N PRO A 33 12.42 10.32 -14.11
CA PRO A 33 11.60 11.07 -15.07
C PRO A 33 10.13 10.68 -15.03
N ASN A 34 9.81 9.38 -15.00
CA ASN A 34 8.42 8.92 -14.95
C ASN A 34 7.68 9.38 -13.68
N LEU A 35 8.35 9.35 -12.53
CA LEU A 35 7.76 9.81 -11.27
C LEU A 35 7.63 11.34 -11.25
N GLN A 36 8.59 12.05 -11.84
CA GLN A 36 8.54 13.50 -12.00
C GLN A 36 7.35 13.91 -12.88
N ASP A 37 7.10 13.21 -13.98
CA ASP A 37 5.96 13.51 -14.84
C ASP A 37 4.63 13.15 -14.19
N PHE A 38 4.57 12.04 -13.45
CA PHE A 38 3.39 11.66 -12.65
C PHE A 38 2.98 12.75 -11.65
N THR A 39 3.95 13.51 -11.11
CA THR A 39 3.63 14.60 -10.18
C THR A 39 2.85 15.75 -10.80
N ARG A 40 2.85 15.91 -12.14
CA ARG A 40 2.11 16.98 -12.84
C ARG A 40 0.60 16.80 -12.73
N GLU A 41 0.15 15.58 -12.54
CA GLU A 41 -1.25 15.17 -12.44
C GLU A 41 -1.61 14.73 -11.01
N SER A 42 -0.70 14.90 -10.05
CA SER A 42 -0.84 14.40 -8.68
C SER A 42 -0.74 15.52 -7.64
N THR A 43 -1.24 15.24 -6.44
CA THR A 43 -0.94 16.06 -5.27
C THR A 43 0.29 15.49 -4.55
N LEU A 44 1.36 16.28 -4.44
CA LEU A 44 2.59 15.89 -3.75
C LEU A 44 2.58 16.36 -2.29
N PHE A 45 2.61 15.41 -1.36
CA PHE A 45 2.76 15.70 0.07
C PHE A 45 4.24 15.84 0.44
N ARG A 46 4.67 17.03 0.86
CA ARG A 46 6.06 17.27 1.31
C ARG A 46 6.34 16.73 2.72
N GLN A 47 5.28 16.53 3.50
CA GLN A 47 5.29 16.12 4.90
C GLN A 47 4.37 14.91 5.11
N ALA A 48 4.73 13.79 4.48
CA ALA A 48 4.12 12.49 4.71
C ALA A 48 5.05 11.63 5.57
N TYR A 49 4.51 10.95 6.57
CA TYR A 49 5.25 10.15 7.54
C TYR A 49 4.65 8.76 7.65
N CYS A 50 5.49 7.73 7.80
CA CYS A 50 5.00 6.41 8.17
C CYS A 50 4.53 6.38 9.63
N CYS A 51 3.57 5.51 9.94
CA CYS A 51 3.11 5.32 11.32
C CYS A 51 4.11 4.50 12.16
N ALA A 52 5.01 3.75 11.52
CA ALA A 52 6.06 2.99 12.18
C ALA A 52 7.31 2.91 11.29
N PRO A 53 8.53 2.88 11.88
CA PRO A 53 9.79 2.84 11.12
C PRO A 53 10.22 1.43 10.68
N THR A 54 9.35 0.42 10.82
CA THR A 54 9.62 -0.98 10.48
C THR A 54 8.66 -1.44 9.38
N CYS A 55 9.10 -2.28 8.44
CA CYS A 55 8.35 -2.59 7.22
C CYS A 55 6.96 -3.21 7.47
N SER A 56 6.82 -4.32 8.20
CA SER A 56 5.50 -4.93 8.45
C SER A 56 4.55 -4.00 9.24
N PRO A 57 4.97 -3.37 10.36
CA PRO A 57 4.12 -2.43 11.08
C PRO A 57 3.74 -1.18 10.27
N SER A 58 4.65 -0.65 9.45
CA SER A 58 4.40 0.51 8.58
C SER A 58 3.34 0.20 7.54
N ARG A 59 3.45 -0.95 6.87
CA ARG A 59 2.51 -1.35 5.82
C ARG A 59 1.17 -1.78 6.40
N ALA A 60 1.16 -2.51 7.52
CA ALA A 60 -0.05 -2.82 8.27
C ALA A 60 -0.83 -1.53 8.59
N ALA A 61 -0.13 -0.50 9.08
CA ALA A 61 -0.81 0.76 9.39
C ALA A 61 -1.39 1.46 8.15
N LEU A 62 -0.64 1.44 7.04
CA LEU A 62 -1.10 2.02 5.79
C LEU A 62 -2.31 1.28 5.19
N LEU A 63 -2.36 -0.05 5.32
CA LEU A 63 -3.40 -0.89 4.72
C LEU A 63 -4.57 -1.19 5.64
N THR A 64 -4.47 -0.92 6.95
CA THR A 64 -5.61 -1.06 7.89
C THR A 64 -6.14 0.29 8.36
N GLY A 65 -5.36 1.37 8.20
CA GLY A 65 -5.65 2.68 8.79
C GLY A 65 -5.47 2.72 10.32
N GLN A 66 -4.90 1.66 10.91
CA GLN A 66 -4.72 1.52 12.35
C GLN A 66 -3.23 1.61 12.72
N THR A 67 -2.91 1.99 13.94
CA THR A 67 -1.51 1.94 14.39
C THR A 67 -1.04 0.48 14.58
N ALA A 68 0.27 0.27 14.70
CA ALA A 68 0.86 -1.05 14.95
C ALA A 68 0.27 -1.76 16.19
N HIS A 69 0.04 -1.01 17.27
CA HIS A 69 -0.50 -1.56 18.52
C HIS A 69 -2.00 -1.87 18.43
N GLU A 70 -2.73 -1.19 17.56
CA GLU A 70 -4.17 -1.38 17.37
C GLU A 70 -4.50 -2.45 16.32
N SER A 71 -3.62 -2.64 15.34
CA SER A 71 -3.75 -3.70 14.32
C SER A 71 -3.16 -5.05 14.76
N GLY A 72 -2.42 -5.08 15.87
CA GLY A 72 -1.70 -6.26 16.36
C GLY A 72 -0.34 -6.50 15.69
N MET A 73 0.03 -5.71 14.67
CA MET A 73 1.30 -5.84 13.95
C MET A 73 2.46 -5.21 14.74
N TRP A 74 2.86 -5.87 15.84
CA TRP A 74 3.91 -5.38 16.75
C TRP A 74 5.34 -5.49 16.18
N GLY A 75 5.54 -6.35 15.17
CA GLY A 75 6.87 -6.65 14.65
C GLY A 75 6.82 -7.15 13.21
N LEU A 76 7.89 -7.83 12.79
CA LEU A 76 8.04 -8.30 11.42
C LEU A 76 7.25 -9.58 11.17
N ALA A 77 6.53 -9.66 10.05
CA ALA A 77 5.69 -10.81 9.73
C ALA A 77 6.48 -12.12 9.69
N HIS A 78 7.68 -12.12 9.09
CA HIS A 78 8.55 -13.29 9.04
C HIS A 78 9.15 -13.71 10.40
N LEU A 79 8.99 -12.89 11.45
CA LEU A 79 9.34 -13.23 12.83
C LEU A 79 8.13 -13.71 13.64
N GLY A 80 7.00 -13.98 12.98
CA GLY A 80 5.79 -14.55 13.59
C GLY A 80 4.79 -13.52 14.13
N PHE A 81 4.97 -12.24 13.84
CA PHE A 81 3.97 -11.22 14.16
C PHE A 81 2.88 -11.17 13.08
N THR A 82 1.61 -11.03 13.48
CA THR A 82 0.47 -11.08 12.56
C THR A 82 -0.52 -9.97 12.84
N LEU A 83 -1.44 -9.72 11.91
CA LEU A 83 -2.59 -8.84 12.13
C LEU A 83 -3.62 -9.55 13.03
N GLU A 84 -4.15 -8.85 14.03
CA GLU A 84 -5.25 -9.37 14.86
C GLU A 84 -6.58 -9.39 14.10
N HIS A 85 -6.79 -8.43 13.21
CA HIS A 85 -8.03 -8.20 12.47
C HIS A 85 -7.77 -8.09 10.96
N PRO A 86 -7.36 -9.18 10.28
CA PRO A 86 -7.03 -9.16 8.85
C PRO A 86 -8.23 -8.76 7.95
N GLU A 87 -9.46 -8.91 8.44
CA GLU A 87 -10.68 -8.45 7.76
C GLU A 87 -10.75 -6.92 7.60
N ARG A 88 -10.01 -6.16 8.44
CA ARG A 88 -9.92 -4.70 8.34
C ARG A 88 -8.90 -4.22 7.30
N HIS A 89 -8.18 -5.15 6.68
CA HIS A 89 -7.24 -4.84 5.63
C HIS A 89 -7.96 -4.22 4.41
N LEU A 90 -7.37 -3.20 3.80
CA LEU A 90 -7.97 -2.41 2.71
C LEU A 90 -8.44 -3.31 1.56
N ALA A 91 -7.65 -4.30 1.18
CA ALA A 91 -8.03 -5.28 0.16
C ALA A 91 -9.26 -6.11 0.59
N ALA A 92 -9.32 -6.61 1.84
CA ALA A 92 -10.49 -7.32 2.35
C ALA A 92 -11.76 -6.45 2.28
N PHE A 93 -11.64 -5.19 2.72
CA PHE A 93 -12.72 -4.22 2.69
C PHE A 93 -13.19 -3.91 1.26
N LEU A 94 -12.27 -3.64 0.33
CA LEU A 94 -12.61 -3.35 -1.06
C LEU A 94 -13.26 -4.55 -1.76
N ARG A 95 -12.77 -5.75 -1.48
CA ARG A 95 -13.37 -7.00 -1.98
C ARG A 95 -14.81 -7.16 -1.50
N GLU A 96 -15.10 -6.88 -0.23
CA GLU A 96 -16.47 -6.88 0.30
C GLU A 96 -17.37 -5.85 -0.41
N LYS A 97 -16.80 -4.76 -0.92
CA LYS A 97 -17.52 -3.75 -1.72
C LYS A 97 -17.59 -4.06 -3.21
N GLY A 98 -17.16 -5.26 -3.64
CA GLY A 98 -17.28 -5.74 -5.01
C GLY A 98 -16.14 -5.30 -5.93
N PHE A 99 -15.02 -4.83 -5.39
CA PHE A 99 -13.80 -4.63 -6.17
C PHE A 99 -13.07 -5.96 -6.35
N GLU A 100 -12.49 -6.17 -7.53
CA GLU A 100 -11.44 -7.16 -7.71
C GLU A 100 -10.15 -6.65 -7.07
N THR A 101 -9.51 -7.50 -6.26
CA THR A 101 -8.31 -7.13 -5.51
C THR A 101 -7.11 -7.91 -5.99
N VAL A 102 -6.07 -7.19 -6.41
CA VAL A 102 -4.86 -7.75 -7.00
C VAL A 102 -3.65 -7.28 -6.23
N LEU A 103 -2.80 -8.22 -5.82
CA LEU A 103 -1.44 -7.93 -5.39
C LEU A 103 -0.47 -8.28 -6.50
N CYS A 104 0.44 -7.36 -6.81
CA CYS A 104 1.62 -7.62 -7.63
C CYS A 104 2.88 -7.16 -6.87
N GLY A 105 3.86 -8.05 -6.73
CA GLY A 105 5.07 -7.83 -5.96
C GLY A 105 4.95 -8.23 -4.48
N ILE A 106 5.65 -7.51 -3.60
CA ILE A 106 5.83 -7.88 -2.20
C ILE A 106 4.83 -7.15 -1.30
N GLN A 107 4.07 -7.96 -0.56
CA GLN A 107 3.39 -7.55 0.66
C GLN A 107 4.12 -8.21 1.85
N HIS A 108 4.21 -7.52 2.99
CA HIS A 108 5.03 -7.97 4.14
C HIS A 108 4.28 -7.87 5.47
N GLU A 109 2.96 -8.02 5.45
CA GLU A 109 2.04 -7.98 6.58
C GLU A 109 1.55 -9.39 6.95
N PHE A 110 1.71 -10.36 6.05
CA PHE A 110 1.32 -11.75 6.20
C PHE A 110 2.52 -12.66 5.95
N SER A 111 2.73 -13.65 6.80
CA SER A 111 3.77 -14.68 6.62
C SER A 111 3.30 -15.84 5.74
N ASP A 112 2.01 -16.17 5.78
CA ASP A 112 1.38 -17.20 4.95
C ASP A 112 0.67 -16.55 3.75
N GLU A 113 0.84 -17.13 2.57
CA GLU A 113 0.14 -16.67 1.38
C GLU A 113 -1.36 -16.90 1.43
N ALA A 114 -1.81 -17.95 2.11
CA ALA A 114 -3.22 -18.28 2.24
C ALA A 114 -4.01 -17.25 3.06
N GLU A 115 -3.33 -16.46 3.89
CA GLU A 115 -3.95 -15.43 4.73
C GLU A 115 -4.12 -14.09 4.00
N LYS A 116 -3.47 -13.93 2.84
CA LYS A 116 -3.46 -12.68 2.07
C LYS A 116 -4.86 -12.38 1.52
N PRO A 117 -5.46 -11.20 1.83
CA PRO A 117 -6.86 -10.91 1.49
C PRO A 117 -7.02 -10.37 0.05
N TYR A 118 -6.40 -11.02 -0.93
CA TYR A 118 -6.45 -10.64 -2.35
C TYR A 118 -7.06 -11.77 -3.19
N ASP A 119 -7.74 -11.42 -4.27
CA ASP A 119 -8.30 -12.39 -5.23
C ASP A 119 -7.20 -12.98 -6.13
N PHE A 120 -6.23 -12.15 -6.50
CA PHE A 120 -5.09 -12.54 -7.33
C PHE A 120 -3.77 -12.06 -6.72
N ILE A 121 -2.76 -12.93 -6.71
CA ILE A 121 -1.43 -12.64 -6.18
C ILE A 121 -0.40 -13.00 -7.25
N TYR A 122 0.37 -12.00 -7.66
CA TYR A 122 1.51 -12.12 -8.57
C TYR A 122 2.78 -11.76 -7.79
N ALA A 123 3.32 -12.70 -7.02
CA ALA A 123 4.59 -12.51 -6.33
C ALA A 123 5.76 -12.60 -7.31
N GLU A 124 6.85 -11.86 -7.04
CA GLU A 124 8.13 -12.15 -7.69
C GLU A 124 8.62 -13.53 -7.22
N GLN A 125 9.09 -14.34 -8.17
CA GLN A 125 9.82 -15.58 -7.87
C GLN A 125 11.18 -15.27 -7.23
#